data_AF-B0EFT7-F1
#
_entry.id   AF-B0EFT7-F1
#
_cell.length_a   1.000
_cell.length_b   1.000
_cell.length_c   1.000
_cell.angle_alpha   90.00
_cell.angle_beta   90.00
_cell.angle_gamma   90.00
#
_symmetry.space_group_name_H-M   'P 1'
#
loop_
_entity.id
_entity.type
_entity.pdbx_description
1 polymer ?
#
loop_
_entity_poly.entity_id
_entity_poly.type
_entity_poly.pdbx_seq_one_letter_code
_entity_poly.pdbx_strand_id
1 'polypeptide(L)'
;MGVFFNVIRPIVSLIPTINEPTKKIGFKEKMMWTGITLLVFLVCSQIPLIGTDIVGNDPFYWMRLVMASNRGTLMELGISPIVTASMVMQLLQGAKIISVDMDNQEESELFEASQKLFGLLMTLGQGIAYIMSGMYGDPSELGFFNCCLILLQLFVAGLIVLLLDELLSNGYGFGSAISLFIATNICESIVWSAFSPLTTNAGTGSQFEGSIINFFHLLITRPDKLGALYDAFFRTEAGNLSNLIATIVVFLTVMYFQGFKVDIPLSSKQGRVESQNYSIRLFY
;
A
#
# COMPACT_ATOMS: atom_id res chain seq x y z
N MET A 1 -20.73 24.70 -16.61
CA MET A 1 -19.81 23.90 -15.77
C MET A 1 -20.60 22.93 -14.87
N GLY A 2 -21.56 22.15 -15.39
CA GLY A 2 -22.44 21.33 -14.55
C GLY A 2 -22.97 20.04 -15.20
N VAL A 3 -22.50 19.68 -16.39
CA VAL A 3 -23.01 18.48 -17.10
C VAL A 3 -22.36 17.20 -16.56
N PHE A 4 -21.04 17.22 -16.31
CA PHE A 4 -20.34 16.07 -15.74
C PHE A 4 -20.86 15.73 -14.34
N PHE A 5 -21.08 16.76 -13.52
CA PHE A 5 -21.56 16.63 -12.15
C PHE A 5 -23.05 16.28 -12.03
N ASN A 6 -23.93 16.75 -12.94
CA ASN A 6 -25.33 16.34 -12.97
C ASN A 6 -25.54 14.89 -13.43
N VAL A 7 -24.64 14.35 -14.27
CA VAL A 7 -24.67 12.94 -14.69
C VAL A 7 -24.16 12.01 -13.59
N ILE A 8 -23.22 12.49 -12.76
CA ILE A 8 -22.59 11.71 -11.69
C ILE A 8 -23.41 11.73 -10.39
N ARG A 9 -24.15 12.81 -10.09
CA ARG A 9 -25.03 12.90 -8.89
C ARG A 9 -25.92 11.68 -8.64
N PRO A 10 -26.65 11.10 -9.62
CA PRO A 10 -27.47 9.91 -9.37
C PRO A 10 -26.64 8.64 -9.10
N ILE A 11 -25.40 8.56 -9.62
CA ILE A 11 -24.53 7.39 -9.45
C ILE A 11 -23.77 7.49 -8.11
N VAL A 12 -23.43 8.70 -7.67
CA VAL A 12 -22.80 8.97 -6.36
C VAL A 12 -23.68 8.52 -5.20
N SER A 13 -25.00 8.70 -5.32
CA SER A 13 -25.94 8.22 -4.29
C SER A 13 -25.99 6.69 -4.15
N LEU A 14 -25.46 5.94 -5.12
CA LEU A 14 -25.45 4.48 -5.10
C LEU A 14 -24.20 3.90 -4.43
N ILE A 15 -23.14 4.71 -4.28
CA ILE A 15 -21.86 4.26 -3.70
C ILE A 15 -21.96 4.32 -2.18
N PRO A 16 -21.59 3.23 -1.46
CA PRO A 16 -21.53 3.27 -0.01
C PRO A 16 -20.49 4.32 0.42
N THR A 17 -20.93 5.30 1.18
CA THR A 17 -20.09 6.37 1.73
C THR A 17 -20.09 6.29 3.25
N ILE A 18 -18.97 6.67 3.87
CA ILE A 18 -18.82 6.69 5.32
C ILE A 18 -19.08 8.11 5.78
N ASN A 19 -20.01 8.28 6.72
CA ASN A 19 -20.30 9.59 7.28
C ASN A 19 -19.11 10.13 8.06
N GLU A 20 -18.81 11.41 7.86
CA GLU A 20 -17.83 12.13 8.65
C GLU A 20 -18.21 12.14 10.15
N PRO A 21 -17.23 12.10 11.06
CA PRO A 21 -17.50 12.09 12.47
C PRO A 21 -18.08 13.43 12.94
N THR A 22 -19.31 13.39 13.47
CA THR A 22 -20.01 14.58 14.01
C THR A 22 -19.31 15.22 15.22
N LYS A 23 -18.35 14.52 15.85
CA LYS A 23 -17.54 15.00 16.97
C LYS A 23 -16.07 14.68 16.73
N LYS A 24 -15.18 15.55 17.23
CA LYS A 24 -13.73 15.30 17.21
C LYS A 24 -13.41 14.03 18.01
N ILE A 25 -12.90 13.03 17.31
CA ILE A 25 -12.52 11.73 17.88
C ILE A 25 -11.26 11.89 18.73
N GLY A 26 -11.26 11.28 19.92
CA GLY A 26 -10.11 11.31 20.84
C GLY A 26 -8.91 10.50 20.32
N PHE A 27 -7.70 10.82 20.79
CA PHE A 27 -6.46 10.15 20.34
C PHE A 27 -6.50 8.62 20.45
N LYS A 28 -7.02 8.09 21.58
CA LYS A 28 -7.11 6.64 21.81
C LYS A 28 -8.03 5.95 20.81
N GLU A 29 -9.14 6.58 20.49
CA GLU A 29 -10.12 6.04 19.56
C GLU A 29 -9.57 6.06 18.12
N LYS A 30 -8.87 7.13 17.73
CA LYS A 30 -8.15 7.18 16.44
C LYS A 30 -7.12 6.07 16.31
N MET A 31 -6.37 5.78 17.37
CA MET A 31 -5.40 4.69 17.40
C MET A 31 -6.08 3.34 17.22
N MET A 32 -7.20 3.12 17.91
CA MET A 32 -7.97 1.89 17.82
C MET A 32 -8.51 1.67 16.39
N TRP A 33 -9.14 2.67 15.78
CA TRP A 33 -9.64 2.60 14.40
C TRP A 33 -8.52 2.35 13.40
N THR A 34 -7.39 3.05 13.54
CA THR A 34 -6.21 2.83 12.69
C THR A 34 -5.70 1.39 12.79
N GLY A 35 -5.62 0.84 14.01
CA GLY A 35 -5.20 -0.54 14.25
C GLY A 35 -6.18 -1.58 13.70
N ILE A 36 -7.49 -1.35 13.84
CA ILE A 36 -8.52 -2.25 13.28
C ILE A 36 -8.44 -2.27 11.75
N THR A 37 -8.36 -1.09 11.11
CA THR A 37 -8.23 -0.98 9.66
C THR A 37 -6.98 -1.72 9.14
N LEU A 38 -5.85 -1.56 9.82
CA LEU A 38 -4.62 -2.28 9.49
C LEU A 38 -4.76 -3.80 9.62
N LEU A 39 -5.42 -4.26 10.68
CA LEU A 39 -5.63 -5.70 10.90
C LEU A 39 -6.48 -6.29 9.78
N VAL A 40 -7.58 -5.62 9.40
CA VAL A 40 -8.43 -6.07 8.29
C VAL A 40 -7.62 -6.12 6.98
N PHE A 41 -6.82 -5.09 6.70
CA PHE A 41 -5.95 -5.05 5.53
C PHE A 41 -4.95 -6.21 5.50
N LEU A 42 -4.28 -6.50 6.62
CA LEU A 42 -3.34 -7.62 6.73
C LEU A 42 -4.02 -8.98 6.58
N VAL A 43 -5.19 -9.18 7.17
CA VAL A 43 -5.94 -10.44 7.03
C VAL A 43 -6.33 -10.67 5.58
N CYS A 44 -6.86 -9.65 4.90
CA CYS A 44 -7.18 -9.76 3.47
C CYS A 44 -5.93 -10.01 2.59
N SER A 45 -4.78 -9.47 2.99
CA SER A 45 -3.49 -9.69 2.31
C SER A 45 -2.95 -11.12 2.44
N GLN A 46 -3.56 -11.96 3.29
CA GLN A 46 -3.16 -13.34 3.55
C GLN A 46 -4.19 -14.38 3.06
N ILE A 47 -5.41 -13.96 2.72
CA ILE A 47 -6.46 -14.86 2.21
C ILE A 47 -6.22 -15.11 0.72
N PRO A 48 -5.96 -16.37 0.30
CA PRO A 48 -5.72 -16.68 -1.11
C PRO A 48 -7.01 -16.58 -1.95
N LEU A 49 -6.84 -16.21 -3.22
CA LEU A 49 -7.91 -16.18 -4.20
C LEU A 49 -8.32 -17.61 -4.59
N ILE A 50 -9.62 -17.85 -4.63
CA ILE A 50 -10.17 -19.15 -5.00
C ILE A 50 -10.07 -19.32 -6.52
N GLY A 51 -9.56 -20.47 -6.97
CA GLY A 51 -9.52 -20.83 -8.39
C GLY A 51 -8.33 -20.26 -9.15
N THR A 52 -7.22 -19.97 -8.47
CA THR A 52 -5.97 -19.53 -9.10
C THR A 52 -4.93 -20.65 -9.11
N ASP A 53 -4.41 -20.99 -10.29
CA ASP A 53 -3.20 -21.81 -10.44
C ASP A 53 -2.04 -20.86 -10.74
N ILE A 54 -1.40 -20.37 -9.68
CA ILE A 54 -0.34 -19.36 -9.79
C ILE A 54 0.95 -20.07 -10.21
N VAL A 55 1.14 -20.20 -11.53
CA VAL A 55 2.37 -20.78 -12.10
C VAL A 55 3.19 -19.67 -12.76
N GLY A 56 4.43 -19.48 -12.31
CA GLY A 56 5.41 -18.63 -13.00
C GLY A 56 5.92 -17.43 -12.21
N ASN A 57 6.97 -16.80 -12.74
CA ASN A 57 7.66 -15.68 -12.12
C ASN A 57 6.85 -14.38 -12.26
N ASP A 58 6.87 -13.52 -11.24
CA ASP A 58 6.06 -12.30 -11.21
C ASP A 58 6.78 -11.12 -11.90
N PRO A 59 6.30 -10.62 -13.06
CA PRO A 59 6.94 -9.52 -13.76
C PRO A 59 6.85 -8.18 -13.01
N PHE A 60 5.92 -8.06 -12.06
CA PHE A 60 5.56 -6.79 -11.42
C PHE A 60 6.03 -6.68 -9.96
N TYR A 61 7.04 -7.46 -9.56
CA TYR A 61 7.55 -7.50 -8.19
C TYR A 61 7.74 -6.10 -7.55
N TRP A 62 8.42 -5.19 -8.24
CA TRP A 62 8.67 -3.82 -7.75
C TRP A 62 7.40 -2.98 -7.64
N MET A 63 6.47 -3.15 -8.59
CA MET A 63 5.23 -2.40 -8.63
C MET A 63 4.31 -2.82 -7.48
N ARG A 64 4.28 -4.12 -7.15
CA ARG A 64 3.47 -4.66 -6.05
C ARG A 64 3.85 -4.11 -4.69
N LEU A 65 5.15 -3.92 -4.45
CA LEU A 65 5.64 -3.33 -3.21
C LEU A 65 5.09 -1.90 -2.99
N VAL A 66 5.08 -1.08 -4.05
CA VAL A 66 4.55 0.30 -3.99
C VAL A 66 3.03 0.31 -3.94
N MET A 67 2.38 -0.66 -4.58
CA MET A 67 0.92 -0.77 -4.63
C MET A 67 0.32 -1.54 -3.45
N ALA A 68 1.13 -1.94 -2.47
CA ALA A 68 0.72 -2.77 -1.33
C ALA A 68 -0.12 -3.98 -1.77
N SER A 69 0.37 -4.68 -2.80
CA SER A 69 -0.31 -5.79 -3.45
C SER A 69 0.41 -7.11 -3.16
N ASN A 70 -0.37 -8.14 -2.82
CA ASN A 70 0.12 -9.49 -2.63
C ASN A 70 -0.46 -10.42 -3.69
N ARG A 71 0.43 -11.05 -4.47
CA ARG A 71 0.04 -11.98 -5.53
C ARG A 71 -0.66 -13.21 -4.94
N GLY A 72 -1.74 -13.63 -5.59
CA GLY A 72 -2.56 -14.76 -5.22
C GLY A 72 -3.57 -14.49 -4.11
N THR A 73 -3.75 -13.25 -3.68
CA THR A 73 -4.58 -12.90 -2.51
C THR A 73 -5.70 -11.93 -2.88
N LEU A 74 -6.66 -11.74 -1.97
CA LEU A 74 -7.70 -10.73 -2.15
C LEU A 74 -7.13 -9.32 -2.42
N MET A 75 -5.89 -9.07 -2.00
CA MET A 75 -5.16 -7.82 -2.23
C MET A 75 -4.28 -7.85 -3.49
N GLU A 76 -4.63 -8.63 -4.52
CA GLU A 76 -3.88 -8.62 -5.78
C GLU A 76 -3.84 -7.23 -6.43
N LEU A 77 -4.97 -6.51 -6.44
CA LEU A 77 -5.03 -5.16 -6.97
C LEU A 77 -4.41 -4.13 -6.00
N GLY A 78 -4.32 -4.48 -4.72
CA GLY A 78 -3.85 -3.61 -3.63
C GLY A 78 -4.59 -2.27 -3.61
N ILE A 79 -3.82 -1.21 -3.38
CA ILE A 79 -4.30 0.19 -3.41
C ILE A 79 -4.22 0.81 -4.81
N SER A 80 -3.78 0.06 -5.83
CA SER A 80 -3.47 0.60 -7.16
C SER A 80 -4.65 1.28 -7.86
N PRO A 81 -5.90 0.77 -7.82
CA PRO A 81 -7.02 1.44 -8.48
C PRO A 81 -7.33 2.80 -7.83
N ILE A 82 -7.17 2.88 -6.51
CA ILE A 82 -7.48 4.07 -5.70
C ILE A 82 -6.44 5.16 -5.97
N VAL A 83 -5.14 4.82 -5.90
CA VAL A 83 -4.06 5.77 -6.17
C VAL A 83 -4.10 6.25 -7.61
N THR A 84 -4.34 5.34 -8.57
CA THR A 84 -4.40 5.71 -9.99
C THR A 84 -5.59 6.64 -10.26
N ALA A 85 -6.77 6.33 -9.73
CA ALA A 85 -7.94 7.20 -9.86
C ALA A 85 -7.71 8.58 -9.22
N SER A 86 -7.13 8.62 -8.03
CA SER A 86 -6.79 9.87 -7.34
C SER A 86 -5.79 10.71 -8.15
N MET A 87 -4.70 10.09 -8.64
CA MET A 87 -3.67 10.76 -9.43
C MET A 87 -4.22 11.30 -10.76
N VAL A 88 -5.08 10.53 -11.45
CA VAL A 88 -5.74 10.99 -12.69
C VAL A 88 -6.65 12.18 -12.40
N MET A 89 -7.48 12.12 -11.36
CA MET A 89 -8.40 13.20 -11.00
C MET A 89 -7.65 14.46 -10.55
N GLN A 90 -6.59 14.31 -9.75
CA GLN A 90 -5.69 15.40 -9.36
C GLN A 90 -5.00 16.03 -10.57
N LEU A 91 -4.57 15.22 -11.55
CA LEU A 91 -3.97 15.73 -12.79
C LEU A 91 -4.99 16.51 -13.63
N LEU A 92 -6.22 16.03 -13.75
CA LEU A 92 -7.29 16.72 -14.47
C LEU A 92 -7.65 18.07 -13.83
N GLN A 93 -7.66 18.12 -12.50
CA GLN A 93 -7.84 19.37 -11.74
C GLN A 93 -6.64 20.32 -11.92
N GLY A 94 -5.41 19.80 -11.77
CA GLY A 94 -4.18 20.59 -11.90
C GLY A 94 -3.95 21.16 -13.31
N ALA A 95 -4.32 20.38 -14.34
CA ALA A 95 -4.33 20.84 -15.73
C ALA A 95 -5.48 21.81 -16.04
N LYS A 96 -6.35 22.10 -15.06
CA LYS A 96 -7.56 22.95 -15.18
C LYS A 96 -8.53 22.49 -16.27
N ILE A 97 -8.50 21.21 -16.63
CA ILE A 97 -9.49 20.60 -17.53
C ILE A 97 -10.83 20.50 -16.80
N ILE A 98 -10.77 20.19 -15.50
CA ILE A 98 -11.90 20.24 -14.57
C ILE A 98 -11.62 21.35 -13.56
N SER A 99 -12.40 22.43 -13.61
CA SER A 99 -12.39 23.47 -12.58
C SER A 99 -13.34 23.07 -11.46
N VAL A 100 -12.78 22.61 -10.33
CA VAL A 100 -13.52 22.34 -9.09
C VAL A 100 -13.09 23.38 -8.08
N ASP A 101 -14.05 24.08 -7.51
CA ASP A 101 -13.81 24.99 -6.40
C ASP A 101 -13.77 24.20 -5.09
N MET A 102 -12.57 24.02 -4.54
CA MET A 102 -12.39 23.29 -3.28
C MET A 102 -12.86 24.09 -2.07
N ASP A 103 -13.10 25.40 -2.21
CA ASP A 103 -13.66 26.23 -1.14
C ASP A 103 -15.17 26.00 -0.99
N ASN A 104 -15.84 25.49 -2.03
CA ASN A 104 -17.22 25.09 -1.96
C ASN A 104 -17.36 23.63 -1.50
N GLN A 105 -17.97 23.43 -0.34
CA GLN A 105 -18.14 22.11 0.27
C GLN A 105 -18.89 21.13 -0.65
N GLU A 106 -19.92 21.58 -1.37
CA GLU A 106 -20.67 20.71 -2.29
C GLU A 106 -19.82 20.21 -3.48
N GLU A 107 -18.90 21.04 -3.98
CA GLU A 107 -18.03 20.67 -5.10
C GLU A 107 -16.88 19.76 -4.65
N SER A 108 -16.35 19.99 -3.44
CA SER A 108 -15.34 19.13 -2.82
C SER A 108 -15.88 17.72 -2.58
N GLU A 109 -17.05 17.60 -1.95
CA GLU A 109 -17.71 16.31 -1.70
C GLU A 109 -17.98 15.54 -3.00
N LEU A 110 -18.38 16.26 -4.06
CA LEU A 110 -18.68 15.66 -5.35
C LEU A 110 -17.41 15.23 -6.11
N PHE A 111 -16.30 15.94 -5.93
CA PHE A 111 -15.00 15.55 -6.47
C PHE A 111 -14.47 14.28 -5.80
N GLU A 112 -14.57 14.20 -4.47
CA GLU A 112 -14.21 12.99 -3.72
C GLU A 112 -15.08 11.80 -4.10
N ALA A 113 -16.39 12.00 -4.21
CA ALA A 113 -17.30 10.94 -4.66
C ALA A 113 -17.00 10.47 -6.09
N SER A 114 -16.60 11.40 -6.96
CA SER A 114 -16.16 11.06 -8.33
C SER A 114 -14.85 10.26 -8.31
N GLN A 115 -13.87 10.61 -7.47
CA GLN A 115 -12.64 9.84 -7.30
C GLN A 115 -12.93 8.40 -6.86
N LYS A 116 -13.87 8.21 -5.91
CA LYS A 116 -14.31 6.88 -5.46
C LYS A 116 -14.94 6.07 -6.59
N LEU A 117 -15.81 6.69 -7.38
CA LEU A 117 -16.43 6.06 -8.54
C LEU A 117 -15.39 5.63 -9.56
N PHE A 118 -14.43 6.49 -9.88
CA PHE A 118 -13.33 6.14 -10.78
C PHE A 118 -12.44 5.05 -10.20
N GLY A 119 -12.18 5.05 -8.89
CA GLY A 119 -11.46 3.96 -8.21
C GLY A 119 -12.16 2.62 -8.38
N LEU A 120 -13.48 2.58 -8.18
CA LEU A 120 -14.29 1.38 -8.33
C LEU A 120 -14.32 0.87 -9.79
N LEU A 121 -14.45 1.78 -10.76
CA LEU A 121 -14.37 1.45 -12.18
C LEU A 121 -12.98 0.91 -12.57
N MET A 122 -11.92 1.51 -12.03
CA MET A 122 -10.54 1.03 -12.23
C MET A 122 -10.35 -0.37 -11.63
N THR A 123 -10.92 -0.66 -10.46
CA THR A 123 -10.87 -2.01 -9.86
C THR A 123 -11.49 -3.06 -10.78
N LEU A 124 -12.67 -2.76 -11.37
CA LEU A 124 -13.30 -3.65 -12.35
C LEU A 124 -12.46 -3.79 -13.62
N GLY A 125 -12.00 -2.67 -14.18
CA GLY A 125 -11.22 -2.66 -15.42
C GLY A 125 -9.90 -3.42 -15.28
N GLN A 126 -9.18 -3.20 -14.19
CA GLN A 126 -7.95 -3.92 -13.88
C GLN A 126 -8.23 -5.40 -13.62
N GLY A 127 -9.26 -5.74 -12.82
CA GLY A 127 -9.64 -7.13 -12.57
C GLY A 127 -9.91 -7.92 -13.86
N ILE A 128 -10.65 -7.32 -14.81
CA ILE A 128 -10.90 -7.91 -16.13
C ILE A 128 -9.58 -8.05 -16.91
N ALA A 129 -8.75 -7.01 -16.94
CA ALA A 129 -7.48 -7.03 -17.64
C ALA A 129 -6.53 -8.12 -17.10
N TYR A 130 -6.46 -8.30 -15.78
CA TYR A 130 -5.66 -9.35 -15.14
C TYR A 130 -6.14 -10.75 -15.51
N ILE A 131 -7.45 -11.00 -15.53
CA ILE A 131 -8.02 -12.27 -15.98
C ILE A 131 -7.73 -12.50 -17.47
N MET A 132 -7.94 -11.50 -18.32
CA MET A 132 -7.69 -11.60 -19.76
C MET A 132 -6.20 -11.77 -20.11
N SER A 133 -5.30 -11.24 -19.27
CA SER A 133 -3.85 -11.39 -19.45
C SER A 133 -3.35 -12.82 -19.19
N GLY A 134 -4.19 -13.71 -18.67
CA GLY A 134 -3.83 -15.10 -18.33
C GLY A 134 -3.01 -15.23 -17.06
N MET A 135 -2.90 -14.18 -16.23
CA MET A 135 -2.07 -14.18 -15.02
C MET A 135 -2.49 -15.22 -13.97
N TYR A 136 -3.77 -15.63 -13.99
CA TYR A 136 -4.33 -16.64 -13.09
C TYR A 136 -4.48 -18.03 -13.74
N GLY A 137 -4.05 -18.19 -14.99
CA GLY A 137 -4.32 -19.35 -15.85
C GLY A 137 -5.01 -18.93 -17.15
N ASP A 138 -4.98 -19.80 -18.17
CA ASP A 138 -5.67 -19.53 -19.42
C ASP A 138 -7.20 -19.47 -19.18
N PRO A 139 -7.91 -18.42 -19.65
CA PRO A 139 -9.36 -18.26 -19.42
C PRO A 139 -10.21 -19.45 -19.91
N SER A 140 -9.69 -20.18 -20.90
CA SER A 140 -10.30 -21.39 -21.46
C SER A 140 -10.20 -22.61 -20.52
N GLU A 141 -9.17 -22.68 -19.68
CA GLU A 141 -8.94 -23.78 -18.73
C GLU A 141 -9.60 -23.49 -17.37
N LEU A 142 -9.59 -22.22 -16.94
CA LEU A 142 -10.25 -21.76 -15.71
C LEU A 142 -11.78 -21.91 -15.78
N GLY A 143 -12.36 -21.75 -16.97
CA GLY A 143 -13.81 -21.73 -17.17
C GLY A 143 -14.45 -20.41 -16.74
N PHE A 144 -15.52 -20.02 -17.44
CA PHE A 144 -16.21 -18.74 -17.24
C PHE A 144 -16.69 -18.52 -15.79
N PHE A 145 -17.11 -19.58 -15.11
CA PHE A 145 -17.57 -19.51 -13.73
C PHE A 145 -16.47 -19.07 -12.75
N ASN A 146 -15.27 -19.66 -12.84
CA ASN A 146 -14.15 -19.29 -11.97
C ASN A 146 -13.65 -17.88 -12.26
N CYS A 147 -13.57 -17.48 -13.54
CA CYS A 147 -13.23 -16.11 -13.92
C CYS A 147 -14.19 -15.09 -13.31
N CYS A 148 -15.51 -15.37 -13.35
CA CYS A 148 -16.52 -14.52 -12.73
C CYS A 148 -16.38 -14.47 -11.21
N LEU A 149 -16.07 -15.60 -10.58
CA LEU A 149 -15.85 -15.71 -9.13
C LEU A 149 -14.63 -14.88 -8.69
N ILE A 150 -13.50 -15.00 -9.39
CA ILE A 150 -12.29 -14.20 -9.14
C ILE A 150 -12.59 -12.70 -9.30
N LEU A 151 -13.28 -12.31 -10.37
CA LEU A 151 -13.62 -10.90 -10.60
C LEU A 151 -14.49 -10.35 -9.46
N LEU A 152 -15.48 -11.11 -9.01
CA LEU A 152 -16.35 -10.72 -7.90
C LEU A 152 -15.56 -10.61 -6.59
N GLN A 153 -14.64 -11.53 -6.30
CA GLN A 153 -13.77 -11.47 -5.12
C GLN A 153 -12.88 -10.22 -5.14
N LEU A 154 -12.22 -9.95 -6.26
CA LEU A 154 -11.37 -8.77 -6.44
C LEU A 154 -12.16 -7.46 -6.32
N PHE A 155 -13.39 -7.44 -6.86
CA PHE A 155 -14.28 -6.29 -6.74
C PHE A 155 -14.70 -6.04 -5.29
N VAL A 156 -15.12 -7.08 -4.56
CA VAL A 156 -15.49 -6.98 -3.15
C VAL A 156 -14.29 -6.56 -2.29
N ALA A 157 -13.12 -7.13 -2.54
CA ALA A 157 -11.89 -6.75 -1.85
C ALA A 157 -11.52 -5.28 -2.12
N GLY A 158 -11.56 -4.84 -3.38
CA GLY A 158 -11.31 -3.44 -3.73
C GLY A 158 -12.33 -2.47 -3.13
N LEU A 159 -13.60 -2.87 -3.02
CA LEU A 159 -14.62 -2.09 -2.33
C LEU A 159 -14.30 -1.97 -0.83
N ILE A 160 -13.88 -3.05 -0.17
CA ILE A 160 -13.46 -3.02 1.24
C ILE A 160 -12.28 -2.06 1.42
N VAL A 161 -11.24 -2.15 0.58
CA VAL A 161 -10.08 -1.23 0.66
C VAL A 161 -10.50 0.22 0.48
N LEU A 162 -11.38 0.50 -0.48
CA LEU A 162 -11.89 1.85 -0.72
C LEU A 162 -12.64 2.40 0.50
N LEU A 163 -13.48 1.58 1.15
CA LEU A 163 -14.16 1.97 2.39
C LEU A 163 -13.19 2.16 3.55
N LEU A 164 -12.15 1.33 3.67
CA LEU A 164 -11.13 1.49 4.71
C LEU A 164 -10.30 2.77 4.49
N ASP A 165 -10.03 3.14 3.23
CA ASP A 165 -9.37 4.39 2.87
C ASP A 165 -10.22 5.61 3.25
N GLU A 166 -11.50 5.56 2.93
CA GLU A 166 -12.47 6.60 3.30
C GLU A 166 -12.62 6.73 4.82
N LEU A 167 -12.66 5.62 5.55
CA LEU A 167 -12.72 5.63 7.03
C LEU A 167 -11.56 6.42 7.62
N LEU A 168 -10.33 6.16 7.20
CA LEU A 168 -9.18 6.86 7.76
C LEU A 168 -9.10 8.32 7.27
N SER A 169 -9.45 8.57 6.00
CA SER A 169 -9.43 9.91 5.39
C SER A 169 -10.47 10.87 6.00
N ASN A 170 -11.65 10.37 6.39
CA ASN A 170 -12.68 11.14 7.09
C ASN A 170 -12.31 11.46 8.55
N GLY A 171 -11.08 11.13 8.98
CA GLY A 171 -10.52 11.56 10.26
C GLY A 171 -10.73 10.61 11.43
N TYR A 172 -11.27 9.40 11.18
CA TYR A 172 -11.28 8.31 12.17
C TYR A 172 -9.87 7.77 12.43
N GLY A 173 -8.94 7.93 11.48
CA GLY A 173 -7.57 7.42 11.58
C GLY A 173 -6.50 8.47 11.85
N PHE A 174 -5.26 7.99 11.96
CA PHE A 174 -4.06 8.82 11.82
C PHE A 174 -3.60 8.85 10.37
N GLY A 175 -3.58 10.06 9.77
CA GLY A 175 -3.06 10.26 8.42
C GLY A 175 -3.93 9.62 7.32
N SER A 176 -3.32 9.41 6.16
CA SER A 176 -3.96 8.80 4.99
C SER A 176 -3.78 7.28 5.00
N ALA A 177 -4.84 6.53 4.67
CA ALA A 177 -4.77 5.06 4.62
C ALA A 177 -3.77 4.57 3.58
N ILE A 178 -3.68 5.24 2.42
CA ILE A 178 -2.73 4.92 1.35
C ILE A 178 -1.30 4.84 1.91
N SER A 179 -0.87 5.88 2.64
CA SER A 179 0.48 5.91 3.24
C SER A 179 0.70 4.81 4.27
N LEU A 180 -0.35 4.49 5.03
CA LEU A 180 -0.32 3.49 6.09
C LEU A 180 -0.25 2.07 5.52
N PHE A 181 -0.99 1.78 4.45
CA PHE A 181 -0.99 0.49 3.76
C PHE A 181 0.35 0.22 3.06
N ILE A 182 0.92 1.22 2.38
CA ILE A 182 2.25 1.12 1.77
C ILE A 182 3.32 0.85 2.83
N ALA A 183 3.34 1.65 3.90
CA ALA A 183 4.31 1.49 4.98
C ALA A 183 4.23 0.10 5.63
N THR A 184 3.01 -0.41 5.80
CA THR A 184 2.79 -1.74 6.40
C THR A 184 3.28 -2.86 5.50
N ASN A 185 2.98 -2.81 4.20
CA ASN A 185 3.42 -3.83 3.25
C ASN A 185 4.96 -3.86 3.11
N ILE A 186 5.61 -2.69 3.10
CA ILE A 186 7.08 -2.61 3.09
C ILE A 186 7.66 -3.19 4.38
N CYS A 187 7.11 -2.84 5.55
CA CYS A 187 7.54 -3.41 6.82
C CYS A 187 7.34 -4.93 6.88
N GLU A 188 6.20 -5.43 6.41
CA GLU A 188 5.91 -6.87 6.30
C GLU A 188 6.95 -7.57 5.42
N SER A 189 7.23 -7.03 4.23
CA SER A 189 8.23 -7.59 3.31
C SER A 189 9.64 -7.64 3.91
N ILE A 190 10.05 -6.60 4.63
CA ILE A 190 11.35 -6.55 5.33
C ILE A 190 11.41 -7.60 6.44
N VAL A 191 10.37 -7.68 7.27
CA VAL A 191 10.29 -8.66 8.37
C VAL A 191 10.27 -10.09 7.83
N TRP A 192 9.50 -10.34 6.77
CA TRP A 192 9.45 -11.64 6.09
C TRP A 192 10.81 -12.02 5.51
N SER A 193 11.48 -11.11 4.81
CA SER A 193 12.82 -11.35 4.23
C SER A 193 13.89 -11.61 5.31
N ALA A 194 13.72 -11.06 6.51
CA ALA A 194 14.63 -11.25 7.64
C ALA A 194 14.37 -12.57 8.40
N PHE A 195 13.09 -12.91 8.63
CA PHE A 195 12.64 -13.95 9.55
C PHE A 195 11.82 -15.08 8.89
N SER A 196 11.76 -15.19 7.56
CA SER A 196 11.01 -16.27 6.89
C SER A 196 11.53 -17.64 7.34
N PRO A 197 10.66 -18.51 7.90
CA PRO A 197 11.02 -19.85 8.31
C PRO A 197 11.00 -20.86 7.15
N LEU A 198 10.69 -20.42 5.93
CA LEU A 198 10.62 -21.30 4.77
C LEU A 198 12.01 -21.79 4.37
N THR A 199 12.11 -23.05 3.99
CA THR A 199 13.35 -23.68 3.53
C THR A 199 13.31 -23.86 2.02
N THR A 200 14.33 -23.37 1.33
CA THR A 200 14.55 -23.62 -0.10
C THR A 200 15.72 -24.57 -0.26
N ASN A 201 15.51 -25.62 -1.05
CA ASN A 201 16.54 -26.62 -1.35
C ASN A 201 17.44 -26.11 -2.49
N ALA A 202 18.44 -25.31 -2.14
CA ALA A 202 19.42 -24.78 -3.09
C ALA A 202 20.59 -25.77 -3.30
N GLY A 203 20.30 -26.99 -3.78
CA GLY A 203 21.26 -28.00 -4.29
C GLY A 203 22.38 -28.50 -3.34
N THR A 204 22.64 -27.83 -2.22
CA THR A 204 23.75 -28.01 -1.27
C THR A 204 23.25 -28.23 0.17
N GLY A 205 21.95 -28.46 0.33
CA GLY A 205 21.25 -28.64 1.60
C GLY A 205 20.00 -27.76 1.69
N SER A 206 19.19 -27.99 2.74
CA SER A 206 18.06 -27.13 3.09
C SER A 206 18.59 -25.81 3.63
N GLN A 207 18.38 -24.72 2.91
CA GLN A 207 18.74 -23.39 3.38
C GLN A 207 17.48 -22.61 3.72
N PHE A 208 17.49 -21.87 4.81
CA PHE A 208 16.35 -21.01 5.13
C PHE A 208 16.35 -19.78 4.21
N GLU A 209 15.16 -19.30 3.89
CA GLU A 209 14.92 -18.07 3.14
C GLU A 209 15.22 -16.83 4.00
N GLY A 210 14.85 -16.87 5.28
CA GLY A 210 15.10 -15.80 6.24
C GLY A 210 16.59 -15.59 6.48
N SER A 211 17.06 -14.36 6.23
CA SER A 211 18.49 -13.99 6.35
C SER A 211 19.06 -14.29 7.74
N ILE A 212 18.29 -14.05 8.80
CA ILE A 212 18.73 -14.22 10.20
C ILE A 212 18.63 -15.69 10.62
N ILE A 213 17.54 -16.37 10.28
CA ILE A 213 17.32 -17.78 10.64
C ILE A 213 18.36 -18.66 9.94
N ASN A 214 18.63 -18.40 8.66
CA ASN A 214 19.64 -19.12 7.90
C ASN A 214 21.05 -18.91 8.47
N PHE A 215 21.37 -17.68 8.92
CA PHE A 215 22.65 -17.40 9.56
C PHE A 215 22.87 -18.27 10.81
N PHE A 216 21.89 -18.32 11.72
CA PHE A 216 22.00 -19.17 12.90
C PHE A 216 22.01 -20.67 12.56
N HIS A 217 21.20 -21.10 11.59
CA HIS A 217 21.16 -22.49 11.17
C HIS A 217 22.47 -22.97 10.53
N LEU A 218 23.07 -22.18 9.65
CA LEU A 218 24.35 -22.49 8.99
C LEU A 218 25.51 -22.47 10.00
N LEU A 219 25.51 -21.54 10.96
CA LEU A 219 26.52 -21.45 12.00
C LEU A 219 26.52 -22.68 12.94
N ILE A 220 25.34 -23.27 13.20
CA ILE A 220 25.17 -24.42 14.08
C ILE A 220 25.39 -25.74 13.35
N THR A 221 24.92 -25.86 12.10
CA THR A 221 24.83 -27.15 11.40
C THR A 221 26.09 -27.49 10.59
N ARG A 222 26.84 -26.49 10.09
CA ARG A 222 28.05 -26.77 9.30
C ARG A 222 29.33 -26.82 10.16
N PRO A 223 30.22 -27.80 9.91
CA PRO A 223 31.51 -27.89 10.59
C PRO A 223 32.50 -26.79 10.13
N ASP A 224 32.43 -26.37 8.87
CA ASP A 224 33.28 -25.31 8.30
C ASP A 224 32.71 -23.90 8.55
N LYS A 225 33.07 -23.30 9.68
CA LYS A 225 32.53 -22.00 10.14
C LYS A 225 32.85 -20.83 9.20
N LEU A 226 34.03 -20.82 8.58
CA LEU A 226 34.45 -19.73 7.68
C LEU A 226 33.73 -19.79 6.31
N GLY A 227 33.54 -21.00 5.76
CA GLY A 227 32.76 -21.20 4.54
C GLY A 227 31.26 -20.93 4.78
N ALA A 228 30.73 -21.38 5.91
CA ALA A 228 29.34 -21.10 6.31
C ALA A 228 29.06 -19.61 6.52
N LEU A 229 30.03 -18.85 7.04
CA LEU A 229 29.94 -17.39 7.14
C LEU A 229 29.94 -16.72 5.76
N TYR A 230 30.85 -17.11 4.87
CA TYR A 230 30.89 -16.55 3.52
C TYR A 230 29.61 -16.85 2.74
N ASP A 231 29.12 -18.10 2.80
CA ASP A 231 27.86 -18.53 2.17
C ASP A 231 26.63 -17.84 2.77
N ALA A 232 26.64 -17.51 4.07
CA ALA A 232 25.54 -16.78 4.73
C ALA A 232 25.54 -15.27 4.43
N PHE A 233 26.71 -14.69 4.13
CA PHE A 233 26.84 -13.26 3.83
C PHE A 233 26.67 -12.95 2.32
N PHE A 234 27.11 -13.83 1.43
CA PHE A 234 27.19 -13.58 -0.02
C PHE A 234 26.43 -14.61 -0.86
N ARG A 235 25.13 -14.82 -0.59
CA ARG A 235 24.26 -15.70 -1.39
C ARG A 235 23.69 -14.96 -2.60
N THR A 236 23.74 -15.55 -3.78
CA THR A 236 23.18 -14.91 -4.99
C THR A 236 21.66 -15.13 -5.13
N GLU A 237 21.15 -16.21 -4.54
CA GLU A 237 19.80 -16.75 -4.82
C GLU A 237 18.72 -16.32 -3.80
N ALA A 238 19.07 -15.65 -2.69
CA ALA A 238 18.07 -15.15 -1.74
C ALA A 238 18.56 -13.99 -0.86
N GLY A 239 17.71 -13.53 0.06
CA GLY A 239 18.02 -12.52 1.07
C GLY A 239 19.30 -12.85 1.85
N ASN A 240 20.26 -11.93 1.76
CA ASN A 240 21.53 -12.02 2.46
C ASN A 240 21.54 -11.19 3.74
N LEU A 241 22.38 -11.61 4.69
CA LEU A 241 22.70 -10.76 5.84
C LEU A 241 23.34 -9.43 5.41
N SER A 242 24.12 -9.43 4.32
CA SER A 242 24.66 -8.19 3.72
C SER A 242 23.55 -7.24 3.25
N ASN A 243 22.50 -7.77 2.62
CA ASN A 243 21.38 -6.94 2.15
C ASN A 243 20.61 -6.35 3.33
N LEU A 244 20.42 -7.13 4.39
CA LEU A 244 19.77 -6.66 5.63
C LEU A 244 20.58 -5.55 6.30
N ILE A 245 21.90 -5.71 6.43
CA ILE A 245 22.79 -4.68 6.98
C ILE A 245 22.75 -3.41 6.10
N ALA A 246 22.79 -3.56 4.77
CA ALA A 246 22.68 -2.43 3.85
C ALA A 246 21.36 -1.66 4.05
N THR A 247 20.23 -2.36 4.19
CA THR A 247 18.92 -1.74 4.47
C THR A 247 18.94 -0.97 5.79
N ILE A 248 19.55 -1.49 6.86
CA ILE A 248 19.67 -0.78 8.15
C ILE A 248 20.52 0.49 8.00
N VAL A 249 21.65 0.40 7.29
CA VAL A 249 22.54 1.56 7.06
C VAL A 249 21.83 2.66 6.27
N VAL A 250 21.12 2.29 5.20
CA VAL A 250 20.32 3.24 4.41
C VAL A 250 19.21 3.84 5.27
N PHE A 251 18.49 3.03 6.05
CA PHE A 251 17.43 3.51 6.94
C PHE A 251 17.93 4.55 7.95
N LEU A 252 19.04 4.27 8.65
CA LEU A 252 19.66 5.22 9.59
C LEU A 252 20.13 6.50 8.91
N THR A 253 20.68 6.38 7.70
CA THR A 253 21.15 7.53 6.90
C THR A 253 19.97 8.42 6.48
N VAL A 254 18.87 7.84 6.00
CA VAL A 254 17.65 8.59 5.63
C VAL A 254 17.02 9.25 6.85
N MET A 255 16.93 8.55 7.98
CA MET A 255 16.44 9.11 9.25
C MET A 255 17.28 10.31 9.71
N TYR A 256 18.61 10.23 9.56
CA TYR A 256 19.51 11.34 9.84
C TYR A 256 19.22 12.55 8.93
N PHE A 257 19.08 12.33 7.62
CA PHE A 257 18.75 13.41 6.68
C PHE A 257 17.34 14.01 6.90
N GLN A 258 16.37 13.20 7.32
CA GLN A 258 15.02 13.68 7.61
C GLN A 258 14.96 14.61 8.83
N GLY A 259 15.94 14.52 9.73
CA GLY A 259 16.10 15.43 10.87
C GLY A 259 16.62 16.83 10.49
N PHE A 260 17.10 17.05 9.27
CA PHE A 260 17.58 18.36 8.84
C PHE A 260 16.41 19.32 8.65
N LYS A 261 16.42 20.36 9.47
CA LYS A 261 15.49 21.48 9.41
C LYS A 261 16.27 22.79 9.41
N VAL A 262 15.81 23.72 8.58
CA VAL A 262 16.28 25.09 8.56
C VAL A 262 15.26 25.92 9.32
N ASP A 263 15.63 26.36 10.50
CA ASP A 263 14.79 27.18 11.36
C ASP A 263 14.95 28.65 10.95
N ILE A 264 13.90 29.27 10.40
CA ILE A 264 13.87 30.70 10.07
C ILE A 264 13.13 31.42 11.20
N PRO A 265 13.78 32.35 11.92
CA PRO A 265 13.11 33.12 12.95
C PRO A 265 12.13 34.11 12.32
N LEU A 266 10.85 33.97 12.61
CA LEU A 266 9.82 34.94 12.20
C LEU A 266 9.46 35.82 13.39
N SER A 267 9.52 37.13 13.18
CA SER A 267 9.03 38.11 14.16
C SER A 267 7.70 38.67 13.67
N SER A 268 6.66 38.60 14.51
CA SER A 268 5.36 39.21 14.20
C SER A 268 5.48 40.74 14.22
N LYS A 269 4.95 41.42 13.20
CA LYS A 269 4.88 42.89 13.15
C LYS A 269 3.76 43.49 14.02
N GLN A 270 2.81 42.68 14.49
CA GLN A 270 1.54 43.17 15.07
C GLN A 270 1.40 42.95 16.59
N GLY A 271 2.40 42.34 17.25
CA GLY A 271 2.40 42.20 18.70
C GLY A 271 3.79 41.87 19.23
N ARG A 272 4.10 42.38 20.44
CA ARG A 272 5.27 42.00 21.25
C ARG A 272 5.15 40.52 21.67
N VAL A 273 5.34 39.59 20.74
CA VAL A 273 5.31 38.15 21.00
C VAL A 273 6.64 37.56 20.53
N GLU A 274 7.18 36.67 21.36
CA GLU A 274 8.38 35.86 21.14
C GLU A 274 8.53 35.41 19.68
N SER A 275 9.75 35.55 19.15
CA SER A 275 10.14 35.02 17.84
C SER A 275 9.76 33.54 17.75
N GLN A 276 8.80 33.21 16.90
CA GLN A 276 8.50 31.82 16.59
C GLN A 276 9.40 31.37 15.44
N ASN A 277 10.16 30.31 15.68
CA ASN A 277 10.97 29.69 14.65
C ASN A 277 10.07 28.87 13.73
N TYR A 278 10.01 29.23 12.46
CA TYR A 278 9.37 28.41 11.44
C TYR A 278 10.42 27.45 10.87
N SER A 279 10.28 26.17 11.19
CA SER A 279 11.20 25.13 10.75
C SER A 279 10.80 24.60 9.38
N ILE A 280 11.61 24.84 8.36
CA ILE A 280 11.46 24.23 7.03
C ILE A 280 12.27 22.94 7.03
N ARG A 281 11.63 21.79 6.86
CA ARG A 281 12.33 20.50 6.72
C ARG A 281 13.01 20.45 5.36
N LEU A 282 14.18 19.81 5.28
CA LEU A 282 14.92 19.65 4.03
C LEU A 282 14.11 18.86 2.97
N PHE A 283 13.40 17.82 3.41
CA PHE A 283 12.41 17.12 2.59
C PHE A 283 11.05 17.81 2.77
N TYR A 284 10.72 18.71 1.83
CA TYR A 284 9.43 19.38 1.71
C TYR A 284 8.64 18.79 0.55
#